data_AF-A0A2M6WR52-F1
#
_entry.id   AF-A0A2M6WR52-F1
#
_cell.length_a   1.000
_cell.length_b   1.000
_cell.length_c   1.000
_cell.angle_alpha   90.00
_cell.angle_beta   90.00
_cell.angle_gamma   90.00
#
_symmetry.space_group_name_H-M   'P 1'
#
loop_
_entity.id
_entity.type
_entity.pdbx_description
1 polymer ?
#
loop_
_entity_poly.entity_id
_entity_poly.type
_entity_poly.pdbx_seq_one_letter_code
_entity_poly.pdbx_strand_id
1 'polypeptide(L)'
;DGGGGGGGGGGYVAPATSAIFNGRAYPKSAVTLLKDAQIAATTIADANANFSLNISGLSGGNYIFSVYSEDNKGNRSSLLTFPVSVTSGATTQISGIFIAPTIDVDKSEVKRGDDIAIFGQSAPQADIVVSVTSGEEFFGKTISDKDGIYLYNFDSSFVDYGAHYTKSKASIGNLAISSFSNSIGFKVGTKNVLAQLPKKIEKGDLNSDNRVNLIDFSIAAYWYKRPSPPSSVDLNGDGKIDLVDFSILAYYWTG
;
A
#
# COMPACT_ATOMS: atom_id res chain seq x y z
N ASP A 1 -3.66 -0.74 73.90
CA ASP A 1 -3.28 -0.12 72.62
C ASP A 1 -3.26 -1.16 71.51
N GLY A 2 -4.29 -1.13 70.66
CA GLY A 2 -4.45 -2.02 69.51
C GLY A 2 -3.80 -1.43 68.27
N GLY A 3 -2.69 -2.02 67.84
CA GLY A 3 -2.00 -1.65 66.60
C GLY A 3 -2.78 -2.14 65.38
N GLY A 4 -3.43 -1.21 64.68
CA GLY A 4 -4.06 -1.46 63.38
C GLY A 4 -3.00 -1.54 62.27
N GLY A 5 -2.78 -2.75 61.76
CA GLY A 5 -1.98 -2.99 60.56
C GLY A 5 -2.74 -2.54 59.31
N GLY A 6 -2.26 -1.48 58.68
CA GLY A 6 -2.72 -1.03 57.36
C GLY A 6 -2.16 -1.93 56.26
N GLY A 7 -3.01 -2.78 55.69
CA GLY A 7 -2.70 -3.56 54.49
C GLY A 7 -2.70 -2.67 53.25
N GLY A 8 -1.52 -2.43 52.70
CA GLY A 8 -1.36 -1.77 51.39
C GLY A 8 -1.80 -2.70 50.27
N GLY A 9 -2.96 -2.42 49.67
CA GLY A 9 -3.42 -3.08 48.45
C GLY A 9 -2.57 -2.62 47.26
N GLY A 10 -1.54 -3.39 46.92
CA GLY A 10 -0.84 -3.24 45.65
C GLY A 10 -1.78 -3.65 44.52
N GLY A 11 -2.25 -2.69 43.73
CA GLY A 11 -3.06 -2.95 42.55
C GLY A 11 -2.26 -3.77 41.53
N TYR A 12 -2.74 -4.96 41.19
CA TYR A 12 -2.19 -5.76 40.09
C TYR A 12 -2.49 -5.04 38.78
N VAL A 13 -1.48 -4.42 38.17
CA VAL A 13 -1.57 -3.90 36.81
C VAL A 13 -1.30 -5.06 35.88
N ALA A 14 -2.36 -5.58 35.23
CA ALA A 14 -2.17 -6.60 34.22
C ALA A 14 -1.25 -6.07 33.10
N PRO A 15 -0.24 -6.85 32.66
CA PRO A 15 0.65 -6.41 31.60
C PRO A 15 -0.16 -6.06 30.34
N ALA A 16 0.23 -4.97 29.68
CA ALA A 16 -0.47 -4.53 28.48
C ALA A 16 -0.28 -5.55 27.36
N THR A 17 -1.37 -6.01 26.76
CA THR A 17 -1.34 -6.81 25.54
C THR A 17 -0.88 -5.92 24.38
N SER A 18 0.14 -6.36 23.64
CA SER A 18 0.68 -5.59 22.52
C SER A 18 1.14 -6.48 21.37
N ALA A 19 1.37 -5.87 20.22
CA ALA A 19 1.97 -6.52 19.06
C ALA A 19 3.00 -5.60 18.41
N ILE A 20 4.17 -6.16 18.09
CA ILE A 20 5.29 -5.45 17.48
C ILE A 20 5.53 -6.03 16.09
N PHE A 21 5.58 -5.17 15.08
CA PHE A 21 5.74 -5.50 13.67
C PHE A 21 7.07 -4.93 13.17
N ASN A 22 7.96 -5.82 12.74
CA ASN A 22 9.29 -5.45 12.23
C ASN A 22 9.48 -5.96 10.81
N GLY A 23 10.04 -5.11 9.96
CA GLY A 23 10.25 -5.46 8.56
C GLY A 23 11.05 -4.46 7.75
N ARG A 24 10.99 -4.66 6.44
CA ARG A 24 11.58 -3.78 5.42
C ARG A 24 10.51 -3.23 4.48
N ALA A 25 10.64 -1.95 4.18
CA ALA A 25 9.77 -1.18 3.30
C ALA A 25 10.62 -0.44 2.24
N TYR A 26 10.34 0.84 2.02
CA TYR A 26 11.13 1.73 1.16
C TYR A 26 11.83 2.80 2.02
N PRO A 27 13.06 3.23 1.70
CA PRO A 27 13.78 4.20 2.51
C PRO A 27 12.99 5.49 2.74
N LYS A 28 12.83 5.89 4.01
CA LYS A 28 12.16 7.14 4.40
C LYS A 28 10.68 7.23 3.98
N SER A 29 10.06 6.12 3.59
CA SER A 29 8.65 6.06 3.21
C SER A 29 7.75 5.75 4.40
N ALA A 30 6.48 6.17 4.28
CA ALA A 30 5.44 5.83 5.23
C ALA A 30 5.10 4.33 5.15
N VAL A 31 4.91 3.71 6.30
CA VAL A 31 4.43 2.33 6.45
C VAL A 31 3.16 2.37 7.28
N THR A 32 2.09 1.78 6.74
CA THR A 32 0.77 1.77 7.36
C THR A 32 0.39 0.35 7.75
N LEU A 33 0.03 0.17 9.01
CA LEU A 33 -0.52 -1.05 9.55
C LEU A 33 -2.03 -0.94 9.67
N LEU A 34 -2.72 -1.91 9.10
CA LEU A 34 -4.15 -2.11 9.24
C LEU A 34 -4.41 -3.24 10.24
N LYS A 35 -5.40 -3.05 11.11
CA LYS A 35 -6.02 -4.09 11.94
C LYS A 35 -7.47 -4.21 11.51
N ASP A 36 -7.86 -5.38 11.03
CA ASP A 36 -9.22 -5.66 10.55
C ASP A 36 -9.70 -4.59 9.53
N ALA A 37 -8.84 -4.32 8.54
CA ALA A 37 -9.00 -3.31 7.48
C ALA A 37 -9.05 -1.83 7.92
N GLN A 38 -8.87 -1.51 9.21
CA GLN A 38 -8.80 -0.14 9.71
C GLN A 38 -7.35 0.25 10.03
N ILE A 39 -6.97 1.50 9.77
CA ILE A 39 -5.63 2.00 10.12
C ILE A 39 -5.46 1.92 11.64
N ALA A 40 -4.47 1.14 12.07
CA ALA A 40 -4.13 0.94 13.47
C ALA A 40 -2.92 1.80 13.88
N ALA A 41 -1.93 1.93 12.99
CA ALA A 41 -0.73 2.71 13.24
C ALA A 41 -0.01 3.04 11.93
N THR A 42 0.79 4.11 11.96
CA THR A 42 1.70 4.51 10.88
C THR A 42 3.10 4.76 11.45
N THR A 43 4.13 4.54 10.64
CA THR A 43 5.52 4.88 10.97
C THR A 43 6.25 5.29 9.69
N ILE A 44 7.48 5.77 9.83
CA ILE A 44 8.39 6.03 8.71
C ILE A 44 9.54 5.02 8.79
N ALA A 45 9.83 4.35 7.67
CA ALA A 45 11.00 3.48 7.58
C ALA A 45 12.31 4.28 7.61
N ASP A 46 13.36 3.71 8.19
CA ASP A 46 14.67 4.34 8.26
C ASP A 46 15.37 4.42 6.88
N ALA A 47 16.58 4.98 6.84
CA ALA A 47 17.36 5.10 5.60
C ALA A 47 17.80 3.74 5.02
N ASN A 48 17.81 2.68 5.83
CA ASN A 48 18.08 1.30 5.41
C ASN A 48 16.77 0.54 5.10
N ALA A 49 15.64 1.26 5.03
CA ALA A 49 14.29 0.76 4.86
C ALA A 49 13.76 -0.14 5.97
N ASN A 50 14.37 -0.21 7.15
CA ASN A 50 13.80 -0.94 8.27
C ASN A 50 12.66 -0.13 8.90
N PHE A 51 11.61 -0.82 9.36
CA PHE A 51 10.56 -0.20 10.15
C PHE A 51 10.23 -1.05 11.38
N SER A 52 9.70 -0.38 12.41
CA SER A 52 9.12 -1.00 13.58
C SER A 52 7.82 -0.28 13.96
N LEU A 53 6.77 -1.03 14.22
CA LEU A 53 5.46 -0.55 14.66
C LEU A 53 5.06 -1.29 15.93
N ASN A 54 4.63 -0.56 16.94
CA ASN A 54 4.10 -1.14 18.18
C ASN A 54 2.66 -0.68 18.37
N ILE A 55 1.75 -1.63 18.55
CA ILE A 55 0.37 -1.38 18.96
C ILE A 55 0.13 -2.00 20.33
N SER A 56 -0.41 -1.22 21.26
CA SER A 56 -0.73 -1.65 22.62
C SER A 56 -2.23 -1.56 22.89
N GLY A 57 -2.68 -2.18 23.99
CA GLY A 57 -4.09 -2.12 24.39
C GLY A 57 -4.98 -3.05 23.57
N LEU A 58 -4.41 -4.13 23.01
CA LEU A 58 -5.18 -5.16 22.34
C LEU A 58 -5.92 -6.03 23.37
N SER A 59 -7.05 -6.60 22.97
CA SER A 59 -7.62 -7.75 23.68
C SER A 59 -6.95 -9.03 23.19
N GLY A 60 -6.98 -10.10 23.99
CA GLY A 60 -6.63 -11.42 23.48
C GLY A 60 -7.62 -11.86 22.40
N GLY A 61 -7.13 -12.43 21.30
CA GLY A 61 -7.98 -12.82 20.17
C GLY A 61 -7.21 -13.00 18.87
N ASN A 62 -7.96 -13.30 17.80
CA ASN A 62 -7.41 -13.40 16.45
C ASN A 62 -7.72 -12.11 15.67
N TYR A 63 -6.74 -11.61 14.95
CA TYR A 63 -6.83 -10.41 14.14
C TYR A 63 -6.32 -10.68 12.73
N ILE A 64 -6.84 -9.94 11.77
CA ILE A 64 -6.23 -9.84 10.44
C ILE A 64 -5.43 -8.55 10.39
N PHE A 65 -4.11 -8.68 10.32
CA PHE A 65 -3.24 -7.54 10.10
C PHE A 65 -2.85 -7.46 8.62
N SER A 66 -2.78 -6.23 8.12
CA SER A 66 -2.21 -5.96 6.80
C SER A 66 -1.22 -4.81 6.88
N VAL A 67 -0.18 -4.85 6.07
CA VAL A 67 0.83 -3.80 6.01
C VAL A 67 1.09 -3.42 4.56
N TYR A 68 1.28 -2.12 4.33
CA TYR A 68 1.68 -1.57 3.04
C TYR A 68 2.55 -0.33 3.23
N SER A 69 3.22 0.08 2.15
CA SER A 69 3.99 1.32 2.10
C SER A 69 3.68 2.09 0.81
N GLU A 70 4.01 3.38 0.81
CA GLU A 70 3.90 4.26 -0.35
C GLU A 70 5.28 4.77 -0.74
N ASP A 71 5.61 4.68 -2.03
CA ASP A 71 6.87 5.21 -2.54
C ASP A 71 6.87 6.74 -2.60
N ASN A 72 8.02 7.32 -2.96
CA ASN A 72 8.19 8.77 -3.05
C ASN A 72 7.36 9.45 -4.16
N LYS A 73 6.67 8.68 -5.01
CA LYS A 73 5.73 9.16 -6.04
C LYS A 73 4.28 8.93 -5.64
N GLY A 74 4.02 8.38 -4.45
CA GLY A 74 2.68 8.06 -3.96
C GLY A 74 2.12 6.74 -4.49
N ASN A 75 2.93 5.91 -5.15
CA ASN A 75 2.47 4.57 -5.53
C ASN A 75 2.42 3.68 -4.30
N ARG A 76 1.33 2.93 -4.17
CA ARG A 76 1.11 2.03 -3.04
C ARG A 76 1.56 0.61 -3.37
N SER A 77 2.20 -0.06 -2.42
CA SER A 77 2.48 -1.49 -2.50
C SER A 77 1.20 -2.33 -2.54
N SER A 78 1.32 -3.59 -2.98
CA SER A 78 0.28 -4.58 -2.67
C SER A 78 0.17 -4.76 -1.14
N LEU A 79 -1.03 -5.08 -0.64
CA LEU A 79 -1.24 -5.36 0.78
C LEU A 79 -0.63 -6.70 1.15
N LEU A 80 0.27 -6.69 2.13
CA LEU A 80 0.75 -7.92 2.75
C LEU A 80 -0.12 -8.22 3.98
N THR A 81 -0.98 -9.23 3.86
CA THR A 81 -1.99 -9.59 4.87
C THR A 81 -1.65 -10.91 5.53
N PHE A 82 -1.76 -10.99 6.85
CA PHE A 82 -1.50 -12.20 7.62
C PHE A 82 -2.36 -12.26 8.90
N PRO A 83 -2.96 -13.43 9.22
CA PRO A 83 -3.69 -13.64 10.46
C PRO A 83 -2.71 -13.78 11.64
N VAL A 84 -3.04 -13.17 12.77
CA VAL A 84 -2.24 -13.24 14.00
C VAL A 84 -3.12 -13.52 15.21
N SER A 85 -2.73 -14.50 16.00
CA SER A 85 -3.29 -14.75 17.33
C SER A 85 -2.52 -13.94 18.38
N VAL A 86 -3.24 -13.11 19.13
CA VAL A 86 -2.70 -12.27 20.20
C VAL A 86 -3.13 -12.84 21.54
N THR A 87 -2.17 -13.11 22.42
CA THR A 87 -2.42 -13.63 23.77
C THR A 87 -2.57 -12.47 24.76
N SER A 88 -3.66 -12.47 25.53
CA SER A 88 -3.91 -11.45 26.55
C SER A 88 -2.76 -11.37 27.55
N GLY A 89 -2.29 -10.15 27.85
CA GLY A 89 -1.20 -9.91 28.79
C GLY A 89 0.21 -10.18 28.23
N ALA A 90 0.33 -10.45 26.92
CA ALA A 90 1.62 -10.72 26.28
C ALA A 90 1.91 -9.75 25.12
N THR A 91 3.18 -9.74 24.69
CA THR A 91 3.63 -9.03 23.49
C THR A 91 3.84 -10.03 22.36
N THR A 92 3.06 -9.96 21.29
CA THR A 92 3.26 -10.78 20.09
C THR A 92 4.30 -10.13 19.18
N GLN A 93 5.32 -10.88 18.75
CA GLN A 93 6.35 -10.42 17.82
C GLN A 93 6.05 -10.92 16.42
N ILE A 94 5.90 -10.00 15.46
CA ILE A 94 5.74 -10.27 14.04
C ILE A 94 6.97 -9.68 13.34
N SER A 95 7.82 -10.54 12.79
CA SER A 95 9.08 -10.13 12.17
C SER A 95 9.24 -10.72 10.78
N GLY A 96 10.22 -10.23 10.02
CA GLY A 96 10.49 -10.71 8.67
C GLY A 96 9.49 -10.20 7.63
N ILE A 97 8.73 -9.14 7.95
CA ILE A 97 7.85 -8.50 7.00
C ILE A 97 8.70 -7.87 5.91
N PHE A 98 8.45 -8.22 4.65
CA PHE A 98 9.12 -7.59 3.51
C PHE A 98 8.05 -7.10 2.53
N ILE A 99 7.84 -5.78 2.52
CA ILE A 99 6.84 -5.14 1.68
C ILE A 99 7.23 -5.30 0.21
N ALA A 100 6.26 -5.67 -0.62
CA ALA A 100 6.46 -5.81 -2.07
C ALA A 100 6.94 -4.50 -2.69
N PRO A 101 7.73 -4.52 -3.78
CA PRO A 101 8.09 -3.30 -4.49
C PRO A 101 6.84 -2.57 -5.00
N THR A 102 6.93 -1.24 -5.13
CA THR A 102 6.06 -0.54 -6.08
C THR A 102 6.52 -0.84 -7.50
N ILE A 103 5.65 -0.62 -8.47
CA ILE A 103 5.95 -0.78 -9.89
C ILE A 103 5.17 0.24 -10.69
N ASP A 104 5.75 0.71 -11.78
CA ASP A 104 5.16 1.59 -12.78
C ASP A 104 5.91 1.42 -14.12
N VAL A 105 5.33 1.96 -15.19
CA VAL A 105 5.90 1.97 -16.53
C VAL A 105 5.96 3.38 -17.09
N ASP A 106 6.94 3.68 -17.95
CA ASP A 106 7.05 5.02 -18.54
C ASP A 106 6.03 5.26 -19.66
N LYS A 107 5.48 4.18 -20.23
CA LYS A 107 4.58 4.19 -21.39
C LYS A 107 3.35 3.32 -21.15
N SER A 108 2.17 3.84 -21.51
CA SER A 108 0.94 3.05 -21.60
C SER A 108 0.84 2.28 -22.92
N GLU A 109 1.48 2.79 -23.98
CA GLU A 109 1.69 2.09 -25.25
C GLU A 109 3.15 2.28 -25.67
N VAL A 110 3.84 1.18 -25.97
CA VAL A 110 5.19 1.18 -26.54
C VAL A 110 5.12 0.70 -27.99
N LYS A 111 5.83 1.39 -28.88
CA LYS A 111 5.98 0.94 -30.26
C LYS A 111 6.84 -0.33 -30.24
N ARG A 112 6.36 -1.41 -30.89
CA ARG A 112 7.11 -2.67 -30.95
C ARG A 112 8.53 -2.44 -31.50
N GLY A 113 9.53 -2.91 -30.75
CA GLY A 113 10.96 -2.71 -31.03
C GLY A 113 11.59 -1.54 -30.28
N ASP A 114 10.80 -0.69 -29.63
CA ASP A 114 11.30 0.30 -28.66
C ASP A 114 11.26 -0.32 -27.25
N ASP A 115 12.07 0.22 -26.34
CA ASP A 115 12.09 -0.20 -24.94
C ASP A 115 10.94 0.42 -24.14
N ILE A 116 10.41 -0.35 -23.19
CA ILE A 116 9.56 0.15 -22.10
C ILE A 116 10.34 0.09 -20.78
N ALA A 117 10.37 1.20 -20.05
CA ALA A 117 11.03 1.26 -18.75
C ALA A 117 10.04 0.82 -17.67
N ILE A 118 10.40 -0.23 -16.95
CA ILE A 118 9.66 -0.76 -15.80
C ILE A 118 10.45 -0.35 -14.55
N PHE A 119 9.84 0.40 -13.65
CA PHE A 119 10.53 0.98 -12.50
C PHE A 119 9.67 1.02 -11.26
N GLY A 120 10.29 1.22 -10.10
CA GLY A 120 9.59 1.37 -8.83
C GLY A 120 10.55 1.54 -7.68
N GLN A 121 10.05 1.37 -6.45
CA GLN A 121 10.83 1.47 -5.22
C GLN A 121 10.70 0.19 -4.39
N SER A 122 11.77 -0.19 -3.70
CA SER A 122 11.91 -1.34 -2.81
C SER A 122 12.89 -1.00 -1.67
N ALA A 123 13.32 -1.99 -0.88
CA ALA A 123 14.44 -1.83 0.04
C ALA A 123 15.76 -1.60 -0.73
N PRO A 124 16.77 -0.91 -0.16
CA PRO A 124 18.06 -0.67 -0.81
C PRO A 124 18.81 -1.96 -1.14
N GLN A 125 19.52 -1.97 -2.27
CA GLN A 125 20.38 -3.09 -2.70
C GLN A 125 19.66 -4.44 -2.73
N ALA A 126 18.36 -4.43 -3.01
CA ALA A 126 17.57 -5.64 -3.17
C ALA A 126 17.69 -6.14 -4.61
N ASP A 127 17.83 -7.45 -4.78
CA ASP A 127 17.69 -8.10 -6.08
C ASP A 127 16.22 -8.03 -6.49
N ILE A 128 15.95 -7.42 -7.64
CA ILE A 128 14.61 -7.27 -8.18
C ILE A 128 14.45 -8.24 -9.35
N VAL A 129 13.39 -9.05 -9.30
CA VAL A 129 12.93 -9.84 -10.44
C VAL A 129 11.70 -9.17 -11.01
N VAL A 130 11.78 -8.73 -12.26
CA VAL A 130 10.66 -8.20 -13.05
C VAL A 130 10.12 -9.34 -13.91
N SER A 131 8.83 -9.61 -13.83
CA SER A 131 8.13 -10.54 -14.70
C SER A 131 7.29 -9.74 -15.69
N VAL A 132 7.39 -10.08 -16.98
CA VAL A 132 6.50 -9.59 -18.04
C VAL A 132 5.69 -10.77 -18.54
N THR A 133 4.40 -10.75 -18.26
CA THR A 133 3.43 -11.74 -18.71
C THR A 133 2.94 -11.38 -20.10
N SER A 134 3.29 -12.23 -21.07
CA SER A 134 2.87 -12.16 -22.47
C SER A 134 2.34 -13.53 -22.92
N GLY A 135 2.49 -13.89 -24.20
CA GLY A 135 2.30 -15.27 -24.67
C GLY A 135 3.20 -16.26 -23.92
N GLU A 136 4.44 -15.84 -23.63
CA GLU A 136 5.36 -16.48 -22.69
C GLU A 136 5.71 -15.49 -21.55
N GLU A 137 6.16 -16.01 -20.41
CA GLU A 137 6.59 -15.18 -19.27
C GLU A 137 8.10 -14.86 -19.37
N PHE A 138 8.44 -13.58 -19.43
CA PHE A 138 9.81 -13.11 -19.47
C PHE A 138 10.25 -12.63 -18.10
N PHE A 139 11.47 -13.00 -17.68
CA PHE A 139 12.04 -12.60 -16.40
C PHE A 139 13.27 -11.72 -16.59
N GLY A 140 13.18 -10.48 -16.16
CA GLY A 140 14.29 -9.54 -16.02
C GLY A 140 14.84 -9.50 -14.61
N LYS A 141 16.12 -9.17 -14.46
CA LYS A 141 16.75 -8.92 -13.16
C LYS A 141 17.41 -7.56 -13.14
N THR A 142 17.27 -6.85 -12.04
CA THR A 142 17.95 -5.59 -11.73
C THR A 142 18.19 -5.49 -10.23
N ILE A 143 18.84 -4.44 -9.76
CA ILE A 143 19.09 -4.21 -8.33
C ILE A 143 18.59 -2.81 -8.00
N SER A 144 17.92 -2.65 -6.86
CA SER A 144 17.55 -1.32 -6.36
C SER A 144 18.77 -0.55 -5.84
N ASP A 145 18.77 0.77 -6.07
CA ASP A 145 19.83 1.65 -5.61
C ASP A 145 19.76 1.93 -4.10
N LYS A 146 20.59 2.86 -3.61
CA LYS A 146 20.64 3.26 -2.20
C LYS A 146 19.33 3.88 -1.68
N ASP A 147 18.53 4.47 -2.57
CA ASP A 147 17.24 5.08 -2.25
C ASP A 147 16.11 4.07 -2.50
N GLY A 148 16.43 2.83 -2.85
CA GLY A 148 15.48 1.76 -3.12
C GLY A 148 14.89 1.80 -4.52
N ILE A 149 15.32 2.72 -5.39
CA ILE A 149 14.78 2.89 -6.73
C ILE A 149 15.38 1.82 -7.65
N TYR A 150 14.55 1.17 -8.45
CA TYR A 150 15.01 0.25 -9.48
C TYR A 150 14.41 0.61 -10.84
N LEU A 151 15.13 0.23 -11.89
CA LEU A 151 14.70 0.39 -13.28
C LEU A 151 15.17 -0.82 -14.09
N TYR A 152 14.30 -1.29 -14.98
CA TYR A 152 14.55 -2.34 -15.94
C TYR A 152 13.94 -1.94 -17.28
N ASN A 153 14.78 -1.85 -18.32
CA ASN A 153 14.30 -1.61 -19.69
C ASN A 153 14.00 -2.95 -20.35
N PHE A 154 12.74 -3.13 -20.75
CA PHE A 154 12.28 -4.31 -21.47
C PHE A 154 12.17 -4.00 -22.96
N ASP A 155 12.89 -4.77 -23.78
CA ASP A 155 12.80 -4.69 -25.24
C ASP A 155 11.50 -5.33 -25.72
N SER A 156 10.60 -4.51 -26.28
CA SER A 156 9.29 -4.96 -26.75
C SER A 156 9.34 -5.78 -28.05
N SER A 157 10.49 -5.92 -28.71
CA SER A 157 10.65 -6.72 -29.93
C SER A 157 10.32 -8.21 -29.70
N PHE A 158 10.54 -8.70 -28.48
CA PHE A 158 10.36 -10.10 -28.07
C PHE A 158 8.91 -10.50 -27.81
N VAL A 159 7.97 -9.55 -27.85
CA VAL A 159 6.56 -9.81 -27.60
C VAL A 159 5.69 -9.36 -28.77
N ASP A 160 4.52 -9.97 -28.88
CA ASP A 160 3.55 -9.65 -29.92
C ASP A 160 2.84 -8.31 -29.67
N TYR A 161 2.19 -7.78 -30.71
CA TYR A 161 1.26 -6.68 -30.54
C TYR A 161 0.12 -7.08 -29.62
N GLY A 162 -0.30 -6.18 -28.72
CA GLY A 162 -1.39 -6.45 -27.80
C GLY A 162 -1.14 -5.92 -26.39
N ALA A 163 -1.98 -6.34 -25.46
CA ALA A 163 -1.84 -6.01 -24.04
C ALA A 163 -0.93 -7.01 -23.34
N HIS A 164 -0.04 -6.50 -22.50
CA HIS A 164 0.89 -7.26 -21.68
C HIS A 164 0.86 -6.72 -20.26
N TYR A 165 1.34 -7.51 -19.31
CA TYR A 165 1.33 -7.14 -17.90
C TYR A 165 2.69 -7.33 -17.27
N THR A 166 3.04 -6.50 -16.30
CA THR A 166 4.27 -6.64 -15.54
C THR A 166 4.06 -6.52 -14.05
N LYS A 167 4.88 -7.24 -13.29
CA LYS A 167 4.94 -7.26 -11.83
C LYS A 167 6.39 -7.46 -11.40
N SER A 168 6.75 -7.05 -10.21
CA SER A 168 8.08 -7.22 -9.66
C SER A 168 8.05 -7.79 -8.25
N LYS A 169 9.13 -8.47 -7.84
CA LYS A 169 9.35 -8.87 -6.45
C LYS A 169 10.81 -8.63 -6.09
N ALA A 170 11.07 -8.45 -4.81
CA ALA A 170 12.40 -8.20 -4.28
C ALA A 170 12.89 -9.38 -3.44
N SER A 171 14.21 -9.57 -3.43
CA SER A 171 14.90 -10.46 -2.49
C SER A 171 16.18 -9.82 -1.95
N ILE A 172 16.56 -10.19 -0.73
CA ILE A 172 17.81 -9.74 -0.11
C ILE A 172 18.58 -10.97 0.36
N GLY A 173 19.78 -11.16 -0.21
CA GLY A 173 20.69 -12.24 0.15
C GLY A 173 20.09 -13.64 -0.03
N ASN A 174 19.09 -13.81 -0.90
CA ASN A 174 18.30 -15.04 -1.08
C ASN A 174 17.60 -15.56 0.21
N LEU A 175 17.44 -14.73 1.23
CA LEU A 175 16.82 -15.12 2.50
C LEU A 175 15.44 -14.50 2.69
N ALA A 176 15.35 -13.18 2.52
CA ALA A 176 14.09 -12.46 2.57
C ALA A 176 13.56 -12.26 1.15
N ILE A 177 12.31 -12.68 0.90
CA ILE A 177 11.65 -12.53 -0.40
C ILE A 177 10.30 -11.85 -0.17
N SER A 178 10.01 -10.80 -0.92
CA SER A 178 8.73 -10.12 -0.87
C SER A 178 7.65 -10.87 -1.68
N SER A 179 6.38 -10.56 -1.44
CA SER A 179 5.34 -10.84 -2.43
C SER A 179 5.58 -10.07 -3.73
N PHE A 180 4.86 -10.44 -4.79
CA PHE A 180 4.81 -9.62 -6.00
C PHE A 180 4.10 -8.29 -5.72
N SER A 181 4.55 -7.25 -6.44
CA SER A 181 3.89 -5.96 -6.56
C SER A 181 2.47 -6.10 -7.12
N ASN A 182 1.76 -4.97 -7.21
CA ASN A 182 0.61 -4.87 -8.10
C ASN A 182 1.01 -5.21 -9.55
N SER A 183 0.04 -5.59 -10.37
CA SER A 183 0.25 -5.85 -11.79
C SER A 183 -0.09 -4.60 -12.60
N ILE A 184 0.80 -4.16 -13.48
CA ILE A 184 0.57 -3.01 -14.36
C ILE A 184 0.55 -3.47 -15.81
N GLY A 185 -0.46 -2.98 -16.54
CA GLY A 185 -0.63 -3.27 -17.95
C GLY A 185 0.07 -2.23 -18.84
N PHE A 186 0.61 -2.68 -19.95
CA PHE A 186 1.06 -1.82 -21.05
C PHE A 186 0.68 -2.47 -22.39
N LYS A 187 0.57 -1.64 -23.43
CA LYS A 187 0.28 -2.11 -24.78
C LYS A 187 1.52 -2.09 -25.65
N VAL A 188 1.76 -3.15 -26.40
CA VAL A 188 2.71 -3.16 -27.52
C VAL A 188 1.95 -2.86 -28.80
N GLY A 189 2.31 -1.75 -29.43
CA GLY A 189 1.59 -1.13 -30.53
C GLY A 189 2.52 -0.53 -31.59
N THR A 190 2.01 0.46 -32.33
CA THR A 190 2.74 1.09 -33.45
C THR A 190 3.31 2.47 -33.10
N LYS A 191 3.10 2.94 -31.86
CA LYS A 191 3.48 4.27 -31.38
C LYS A 191 3.87 4.24 -29.90
N ASN A 192 4.57 5.28 -29.45
CA ASN A 192 4.81 5.52 -28.03
C ASN A 192 3.77 6.48 -27.47
N VAL A 193 3.13 6.08 -26.38
CA VAL A 193 2.23 6.90 -25.58
C VAL A 193 2.72 6.82 -24.14
N LEU A 194 3.16 7.96 -23.59
CA LEU A 194 3.61 8.03 -22.21
C LEU A 194 2.51 7.56 -21.26
N ALA A 195 2.91 6.89 -20.18
CA ALA A 195 2.01 6.61 -19.08
C ALA A 195 1.59 7.94 -18.46
N GLN A 196 0.30 8.11 -18.20
CA GLN A 196 -0.16 9.24 -17.39
C GLN A 196 0.16 8.91 -15.94
N LEU A 197 0.85 9.83 -15.25
CA LEU A 197 0.93 9.76 -13.79
C LEU A 197 -0.49 9.64 -13.23
N PRO A 198 -0.70 8.90 -12.13
CA PRO A 198 -2.00 8.86 -11.47
C PRO A 198 -2.47 10.31 -11.28
N LYS A 199 -3.54 10.67 -12.00
CA LYS A 199 -4.08 12.02 -11.99
C LYS A 199 -4.45 12.30 -10.55
N LYS A 200 -3.92 13.38 -9.97
CA LYS A 200 -4.37 13.86 -8.66
C LYS A 200 -5.90 13.90 -8.69
N ILE A 201 -6.54 13.07 -7.90
CA ILE A 201 -7.99 12.94 -7.95
C ILE A 201 -8.55 14.12 -7.16
N GLU A 202 -8.84 15.21 -7.86
CA GLU A 202 -9.50 16.35 -7.23
C GLU A 202 -11.00 16.12 -7.08
N LYS A 203 -11.57 15.18 -7.84
CA LYS A 203 -13.01 14.94 -7.90
C LYS A 203 -13.36 13.62 -7.23
N GLY A 204 -14.07 13.71 -6.11
CA GLY A 204 -14.48 12.56 -5.30
C GLY A 204 -13.60 12.32 -4.06
N ASP A 205 -12.46 13.00 -3.94
CA ASP A 205 -11.64 13.03 -2.72
C ASP A 205 -12.24 14.09 -1.76
N LEU A 206 -13.22 13.66 -0.98
CA LEU A 206 -14.03 14.52 -0.13
C LEU A 206 -13.31 14.91 1.17
N ASN A 207 -12.28 14.16 1.57
CA ASN A 207 -11.47 14.44 2.75
C ASN A 207 -10.08 15.01 2.44
N SER A 208 -9.73 15.16 1.16
CA SER A 208 -8.44 15.67 0.66
C SER A 208 -7.23 14.81 1.05
N ASP A 209 -7.40 13.49 1.15
CA ASP A 209 -6.32 12.54 1.43
C ASP A 209 -5.62 11.99 0.18
N ASN A 210 -5.96 12.54 -1.01
CA ASN A 210 -5.56 12.12 -2.36
C ASN A 210 -6.05 10.73 -2.76
N ARG A 211 -7.11 10.22 -2.11
CA ARG A 211 -7.75 8.95 -2.45
C ARG A 211 -9.26 9.15 -2.59
N VAL A 212 -9.90 8.19 -3.25
CA VAL A 212 -11.36 8.06 -3.29
C VAL A 212 -11.69 6.65 -2.85
N ASN A 213 -12.16 6.53 -1.61
CA ASN A 213 -12.40 5.24 -0.99
C ASN A 213 -13.68 5.28 -0.13
N LEU A 214 -13.81 4.31 0.78
CA LEU A 214 -15.01 4.17 1.62
C LEU A 214 -15.22 5.38 2.54
N ILE A 215 -14.16 6.12 2.88
CA ILE A 215 -14.24 7.34 3.68
C ILE A 215 -14.99 8.42 2.89
N ASP A 216 -14.61 8.68 1.64
CA ASP A 216 -15.33 9.62 0.76
C ASP A 216 -16.77 9.17 0.53
N PHE A 217 -16.98 7.87 0.33
CA PHE A 217 -18.31 7.29 0.24
C PHE A 217 -19.14 7.56 1.50
N SER A 218 -18.52 7.48 2.69
CA SER A 218 -19.19 7.77 3.96
C SER A 218 -19.53 9.25 4.12
N ILE A 219 -18.69 10.15 3.61
CA ILE A 219 -18.95 11.59 3.59
C ILE A 219 -20.13 11.90 2.66
N ALA A 220 -20.16 11.35 1.45
CA ALA A 220 -21.31 11.49 0.54
C ALA A 220 -22.59 10.87 1.12
N ALA A 221 -22.50 9.68 1.73
CA ALA A 221 -23.62 9.03 2.39
C ALA A 221 -24.20 9.82 3.55
N TYR A 222 -23.37 10.55 4.30
CA TYR A 222 -23.86 11.47 5.32
C TYR A 222 -24.77 12.55 4.71
N TRP A 223 -24.47 13.04 3.51
CA TRP A 223 -25.22 14.09 2.83
C TRP A 223 -26.34 13.60 1.90
N TYR A 224 -26.49 12.28 1.73
CA TYR A 224 -27.50 11.70 0.84
C TYR A 224 -28.92 12.20 1.15
N LYS A 225 -29.58 12.79 0.14
CA LYS A 225 -30.92 13.41 0.24
C LYS A 225 -31.06 14.53 1.28
N ARG A 226 -29.97 15.06 1.82
CA ARG A 226 -30.01 16.22 2.73
C ARG A 226 -30.04 17.52 1.91
N PRO A 227 -30.72 18.56 2.41
CA PRO A 227 -30.72 19.86 1.76
C PRO A 227 -29.36 20.57 1.95
N SER A 228 -28.99 21.39 0.97
CA SER A 228 -27.80 22.26 1.01
C SER A 228 -26.48 21.52 1.30
N PRO A 229 -26.11 20.49 0.52
CA PRO A 229 -24.81 19.85 0.68
C PRO A 229 -23.68 20.86 0.41
N PRO A 230 -22.50 20.69 1.06
CA PRO A 230 -21.31 21.43 0.68
C PRO A 230 -20.99 21.17 -0.80
N SER A 231 -20.54 22.22 -1.51
CA SER A 231 -20.17 22.10 -2.92
C SER A 231 -19.03 21.13 -3.19
N SER A 232 -18.25 20.78 -2.16
CA SER A 232 -17.22 19.74 -2.26
C SER A 232 -17.80 18.33 -2.37
N VAL A 233 -19.00 18.09 -1.83
CA VAL A 233 -19.67 16.76 -1.80
C VAL A 233 -20.60 16.58 -2.99
N ASP A 234 -21.16 17.67 -3.51
CA ASP A 234 -21.98 17.70 -4.73
C ASP A 234 -21.07 17.60 -5.97
N LEU A 235 -20.85 16.37 -6.43
CA LEU A 235 -19.86 16.07 -7.45
C LEU A 235 -20.37 16.41 -8.84
N ASN A 236 -21.68 16.48 -9.06
CA ASN A 236 -22.25 16.83 -10.36
C ASN A 236 -22.73 18.31 -10.43
N GLY A 237 -22.83 19.00 -9.29
CA GLY A 237 -23.19 20.42 -9.18
C GLY A 237 -24.70 20.68 -9.28
N ASP A 238 -25.55 19.69 -9.02
CA ASP A 238 -27.01 19.81 -9.16
C ASP A 238 -27.75 20.22 -7.87
N GLY A 239 -27.01 20.41 -6.78
CA GLY A 239 -27.51 20.81 -5.48
C GLY A 239 -28.09 19.66 -4.63
N LYS A 240 -27.93 18.41 -5.06
CA LYS A 240 -28.39 17.21 -4.34
C LYS A 240 -27.28 16.18 -4.29
N ILE A 241 -27.30 15.35 -3.24
CA ILE A 241 -26.45 14.16 -3.19
C ILE A 241 -27.31 12.94 -3.47
N ASP A 242 -27.07 12.29 -4.60
CA ASP A 242 -27.80 11.10 -5.02
C ASP A 242 -26.90 10.03 -5.67
N LEU A 243 -27.52 9.04 -6.33
CA LEU A 243 -26.79 7.93 -6.95
C LEU A 243 -25.82 8.39 -8.04
N VAL A 244 -26.01 9.57 -8.63
CA VAL A 244 -25.08 10.14 -9.60
C VAL A 244 -23.75 10.49 -8.93
N ASP A 245 -23.77 11.13 -7.76
CA ASP A 245 -22.56 11.44 -6.99
C ASP A 245 -21.84 10.16 -6.55
N PHE A 246 -22.58 9.16 -6.08
CA PHE A 246 -21.99 7.85 -5.77
C PHE A 246 -21.40 7.15 -6.99
N SER A 247 -22.00 7.32 -8.17
CA SER A 247 -21.45 6.78 -9.41
C SER A 247 -20.14 7.49 -9.80
N ILE A 248 -20.05 8.79 -9.51
CA ILE A 248 -18.81 9.56 -9.70
C ILE A 248 -17.73 9.08 -8.71
N LEU A 249 -18.06 8.89 -7.43
CA LEU A 249 -17.13 8.32 -6.45
C LEU A 249 -16.64 6.93 -6.88
N ALA A 250 -17.55 6.07 -7.33
CA ALA A 250 -17.18 4.74 -7.82
C ALA A 250 -16.29 4.80 -9.08
N TYR A 251 -16.52 5.78 -9.96
CA TYR A 251 -15.68 5.99 -11.14
C TYR A 251 -14.25 6.42 -10.76
N TYR A 252 -14.11 7.26 -9.74
CA TYR A 252 -12.81 7.74 -9.26
C TYR A 252 -12.16 6.86 -8.19
N TRP A 253 -12.74 5.71 -7.88
CA TRP A 253 -12.32 4.83 -6.79
C TRP A 253 -10.85 4.41 -6.87
N THR A 254 -10.10 4.62 -5.79
CA THR A 254 -8.67 4.25 -5.66
C THR A 254 -8.43 3.10 -4.70
N GLY A 255 -9.44 2.70 -3.93
CA GLY A 255 -9.35 1.66 -2.90
C GLY A 255 -8.77 2.10 -1.56
#